data_AF-A0A1H9ZIQ6-F1
#
_entry.id   AF-A0A1H9ZIQ6-F1
#
_cell.length_a   1.000
_cell.length_b   1.000
_cell.length_c   1.000
_cell.angle_alpha   90.00
_cell.angle_beta   90.00
_cell.angle_gamma   90.00
#
_symmetry.space_group_name_H-M   'P 1'
#
loop_
_entity.id
_entity.type
_entity.pdbx_description
1 polymer ?
#
loop_
_entity_poly.entity_id
_entity_poly.type
_entity_poly.pdbx_seq_one_letter_code
_entity_poly.pdbx_strand_id
1 'polypeptide(L)'
;MRVFLLLLLLFPVLELFVLVKVGMSIGFLPTFLLVVAGSMLGVFVVRVAGVATALSARQSLARGELPAQQMLDGLMMTIGGGLLVLPGFISDVLGLLFLMPFSRRLIVGKVRNRAEAQAARQRAFAENMHAANSAGPMHPGAARPEARRPEVIEGEVIEGEFEPLDKK
;
A
#
# COMPACT_ATOMS: atom_id res chain seq x y z
N MET A 1 11.19 18.38 -3.47
CA MET A 1 12.67 18.44 -3.43
C MET A 1 13.21 19.50 -2.47
N ARG A 2 12.81 20.77 -2.57
CA ARG A 2 13.30 21.85 -1.68
C ARG A 2 13.15 21.53 -0.17
N VAL A 3 11.98 21.01 0.23
CA VAL A 3 11.70 20.64 1.63
C VAL A 3 12.61 19.52 2.14
N PHE A 4 12.91 18.52 1.32
CA PHE A 4 13.81 17.42 1.70
C PHE A 4 15.24 17.93 1.94
N LEU A 5 15.74 18.81 1.07
CA LEU A 5 17.06 19.42 1.25
C LEU A 5 17.13 20.28 2.51
N LEU A 6 16.06 21.04 2.80
CA LEU A 6 15.97 21.82 4.03
C LEU A 6 15.97 20.93 5.27
N LEU A 7 15.20 19.84 5.27
CA LEU A 7 15.20 18.89 6.39
C LEU A 7 16.56 18.22 6.56
N LEU A 8 17.19 17.79 5.47
CA LEU A 8 18.53 17.17 5.48
C LEU A 8 19.60 18.11 6.04
N LEU A 9 19.48 19.42 5.80
CA LEU A 9 20.40 20.43 6.34
C LEU A 9 20.05 20.80 7.79
N LEU A 10 18.78 21.02 8.09
CA LEU A 10 18.32 21.50 9.39
C LEU A 10 18.44 20.44 10.48
N PHE A 11 18.24 19.18 10.12
CA PHE A 11 18.32 18.05 11.04
C PHE A 11 19.69 17.91 11.73
N PRO A 12 20.83 17.82 11.02
CA PRO A 12 22.15 17.73 11.66
C PRO A 12 22.53 19.02 12.43
N VAL A 13 22.05 20.19 11.99
CA VAL A 13 22.24 21.44 12.74
C VAL A 13 21.53 21.37 14.09
N LEU A 14 20.31 20.82 14.13
CA LEU A 14 19.56 20.63 15.35
C LEU A 14 20.22 19.61 16.28
N GLU A 15 20.76 18.52 15.73
CA GLU A 15 21.52 17.53 16.51
C GLU A 15 22.75 18.16 17.16
N LEU A 16 23.53 18.95 16.41
CA LEU A 16 24.70 19.63 16.94
C LEU A 16 24.32 20.63 18.02
N PHE A 17 23.21 21.37 17.84
CA PHE A 17 22.69 22.28 18.86
C PHE A 17 22.34 21.55 20.16
N VAL A 18 21.64 20.43 20.09
CA VAL A 18 21.30 19.63 21.28
C VAL A 18 22.55 19.02 21.91
N LEU A 19 23.46 18.47 21.10
CA LEU A 19 24.71 17.88 21.57
C LEU A 19 25.56 18.89 22.34
N VAL A 20 25.72 20.11 21.82
CA VAL A 20 26.45 21.19 22.50
C VAL A 20 25.73 21.60 23.78
N LYS A 21 24.39 21.74 23.76
CA LYS A 21 23.61 22.09 24.94
C LYS A 21 23.75 21.05 26.06
N VAL A 22 23.69 19.76 25.72
CA VAL A 22 23.90 18.68 26.68
C VAL A 22 25.36 18.67 27.15
N GLY A 23 26.32 18.81 26.24
CA GLY A 23 27.74 18.93 26.55
C GLY A 23 28.08 20.04 27.54
N MET A 24 27.40 21.18 27.46
CA MET A 24 27.53 22.27 28.44
C MET A 24 26.87 21.95 29.79
N SER A 25 25.83 21.11 29.82
CA SER A 25 25.10 20.79 31.05
C SER A 25 25.77 19.70 31.90
N ILE A 26 26.29 18.64 31.27
CA ILE A 26 26.88 17.48 31.96
C ILE A 26 28.39 17.37 31.75
N GLY A 27 28.96 18.14 30.83
CA GLY A 27 30.38 18.10 30.47
C GLY A 27 30.66 17.30 29.18
N PHE A 28 31.83 17.55 28.59
CA PHE A 28 32.24 16.92 27.33
C PHE A 28 32.42 15.41 27.46
N LEU A 29 33.18 14.94 28.46
CA LEU A 29 33.53 13.53 28.62
C LEU A 29 32.30 12.61 28.75
N PRO A 30 31.31 12.87 29.63
CA PRO A 30 30.12 12.03 29.71
C PRO A 30 29.26 12.10 28.44
N THR A 31 29.17 13.26 27.80
CA THR A 31 28.44 13.41 26.52
C THR A 31 29.08 12.58 25.42
N PHE A 32 30.41 12.61 25.32
CA PHE A 32 31.17 11.81 24.37
C PHE A 32 30.97 10.31 24.62
N LEU A 33 31.02 9.86 25.88
CA LEU A 33 30.77 8.46 26.24
C LEU A 33 29.33 8.03 25.89
N LEU A 34 28.33 8.88 26.11
CA LEU A 34 26.94 8.60 25.72
C LEU A 34 26.81 8.42 24.21
N VAL A 35 27.40 9.32 23.42
CA VAL A 35 27.38 9.22 21.95
C VAL A 35 28.06 7.93 21.49
N VAL A 36 29.27 7.64 22.00
CA VAL A 36 29.99 6.41 21.62
C VAL A 36 29.19 5.17 22.01
N ALA A 37 28.63 5.12 23.22
CA ALA A 37 27.81 4.00 23.67
C ALA A 37 26.55 3.82 22.81
N GLY A 38 25.86 4.91 22.47
CA GLY A 38 24.70 4.91 21.56
C GLY A 38 25.06 4.40 20.17
N SER A 39 26.14 4.89 19.58
CA SER A 39 26.61 4.43 18.27
C SER A 39 27.03 2.96 18.29
N MET A 40 27.72 2.50 19.34
CA MET A 40 28.06 1.08 19.49
C MET A 40 26.80 0.20 19.59
N LEU A 41 25.80 0.64 20.34
CA LEU A 41 24.51 -0.04 20.44
C LEU A 41 23.80 -0.08 19.08
N GLY A 42 23.79 1.03 18.33
CA GLY A 42 23.24 1.11 16.98
C GLY A 42 23.90 0.12 16.02
N VAL A 43 25.24 0.09 15.99
CA VAL A 43 26.00 -0.87 15.16
C VAL A 43 25.67 -2.32 15.55
N PHE A 44 25.61 -2.61 16.85
CA PHE A 44 25.26 -3.94 17.35
C PHE A 44 23.86 -4.37 16.88
N VAL A 45 22.88 -3.48 17.00
CA VAL A 45 21.51 -3.70 16.53
C VAL A 45 21.48 -3.98 15.03
N VAL A 46 22.13 -3.15 14.21
CA VAL A 46 22.17 -3.33 12.75
C VAL A 46 22.79 -4.68 12.39
N ARG A 47 23.86 -5.07 13.08
CA ARG A 47 24.53 -6.35 12.85
C ARG A 47 23.63 -7.54 13.18
N VAL A 48 22.97 -7.51 14.33
CA VAL A 48 22.06 -8.58 14.77
C VAL A 48 20.84 -8.65 13.84
N ALA A 49 20.22 -7.50 13.55
CA ALA A 49 19.04 -7.42 12.68
C ALA A 49 19.36 -7.89 11.26
N GLY A 50 20.51 -7.50 10.70
CA GLY A 50 20.95 -7.93 9.38
C GLY A 50 21.14 -9.44 9.29
N VAL A 51 21.85 -10.04 10.26
CA VAL A 51 22.07 -11.50 10.30
C VAL A 51 20.74 -12.26 10.50
N ALA A 52 19.91 -11.84 11.45
CA ALA A 52 18.63 -12.47 11.72
C ALA A 52 17.71 -12.45 10.48
N THR A 53 17.64 -11.30 9.81
CA THR A 53 16.82 -11.13 8.59
C THR A 53 17.33 -12.00 7.45
N ALA A 54 18.65 -12.06 7.25
CA ALA A 54 19.24 -12.90 6.21
C ALA A 54 18.98 -14.40 6.45
N LEU A 55 19.09 -14.85 7.71
CA LEU A 55 18.80 -16.23 8.09
C LEU A 55 17.32 -16.58 7.89
N SER A 56 16.41 -15.74 8.37
CA SER A 56 14.96 -15.94 8.20
C SER A 56 14.56 -15.91 6.72
N ALA A 57 15.11 -14.99 5.93
CA ALA A 57 14.86 -14.92 4.51
C ALA A 57 15.30 -16.20 3.78
N ARG A 58 16.51 -16.70 4.09
CA ARG A 58 17.00 -17.98 3.54
C ARG A 58 16.09 -19.16 3.90
N GLN A 59 15.64 -19.23 5.15
CA GLN A 59 14.75 -20.30 5.62
C GLN A 59 13.38 -20.27 4.92
N SER A 60 12.78 -19.08 4.76
CA SER A 60 11.49 -18.94 4.07
C SER A 60 11.60 -19.26 2.58
N LEU A 61 12.68 -18.81 1.92
CA LEU A 61 12.94 -19.16 0.53
C LEU A 61 13.18 -20.67 0.34
N ALA A 62 13.86 -21.32 1.28
CA ALA A 62 14.03 -22.78 1.27
C ALA A 62 12.70 -23.55 1.39
N ARG A 63 11.66 -22.93 1.97
CA ARG A 63 10.29 -23.47 2.04
C ARG A 63 9.40 -23.03 0.87
N GLY A 64 9.93 -22.26 -0.09
CA GLY A 64 9.15 -21.70 -1.19
C GLY A 64 8.23 -20.53 -0.78
N GLU A 65 8.40 -19.97 0.42
CA GLU A 65 7.60 -18.86 0.95
C GLU A 65 8.32 -17.51 0.78
N LEU A 66 7.56 -16.44 0.51
CA LEU A 66 8.10 -15.08 0.46
C LEU A 66 8.23 -14.47 1.87
N PRO A 67 9.44 -14.07 2.32
CA PRO A 67 9.69 -13.56 3.69
C PRO A 67 9.27 -12.09 3.91
N ALA A 68 8.14 -11.65 3.37
CA ALA A 68 7.76 -10.23 3.37
C ALA A 68 7.72 -9.60 4.78
N GLN A 69 7.13 -10.30 5.75
CA GLN A 69 7.02 -9.81 7.12
C GLN A 69 8.39 -9.73 7.81
N GLN A 70 9.23 -10.75 7.66
CA GLN A 70 10.57 -10.79 8.27
C GLN A 70 11.50 -9.72 7.68
N MET A 71 11.37 -9.43 6.38
CA MET A 71 12.14 -8.38 5.73
C MET A 71 11.73 -6.97 6.19
N LEU A 72 10.43 -6.70 6.33
CA LEU A 72 9.95 -5.41 6.83
C LEU A 72 10.40 -5.17 8.28
N ASP A 73 10.30 -6.22 9.08
CA ASP A 73 10.76 -6.27 10.46
C ASP A 73 12.27 -6.00 10.58
N GLY A 74 13.06 -6.67 9.75
CA GLY A 74 14.50 -6.46 9.65
C GLY A 74 14.87 -5.05 9.21
N LEU A 75 14.14 -4.50 8.24
CA LEU A 75 14.33 -3.16 7.72
C LEU A 75 14.06 -2.11 8.81
N MET A 76 12.98 -2.23 9.58
CA MET A 76 12.69 -1.29 10.67
C MET A 76 13.79 -1.30 11.74
N MET A 77 14.31 -2.49 12.10
CA MET A 77 15.44 -2.58 13.06
C MET A 77 16.72 -1.99 12.47
N THR A 78 16.98 -2.20 11.19
CA THR A 78 18.17 -1.65 10.51
C THR A 78 18.10 -0.13 10.43
N ILE A 79 16.93 0.43 10.13
CA ILE A 79 16.71 1.88 10.12
C ILE A 79 16.86 2.42 11.54
N GLY A 80 16.21 1.82 12.55
CA GLY A 80 16.31 2.26 13.94
C GLY A 80 17.74 2.20 14.48
N GLY A 81 18.44 1.09 14.23
CA GLY A 81 19.85 0.95 14.59
C GLY A 81 20.75 1.91 13.82
N GLY A 82 20.50 2.14 12.53
CA GLY A 82 21.21 3.11 11.71
C GLY A 82 21.04 4.55 12.18
N LEU A 83 19.87 4.90 12.71
CA LEU A 83 19.63 6.19 13.37
C LEU A 83 20.49 6.35 14.63
N LEU A 84 20.65 5.31 15.46
CA LEU A 84 21.53 5.34 16.65
C LEU A 84 23.02 5.45 16.30
N VAL A 85 23.43 5.02 15.10
CA VAL A 85 24.83 5.17 14.65
C VAL A 85 25.16 6.65 14.41
N LEU A 86 24.17 7.46 14.03
CA LEU A 86 24.39 8.90 13.88
C LEU A 86 24.54 9.53 15.27
N PRO A 87 25.65 10.25 15.55
CA PRO A 87 25.86 10.86 16.85
C PRO A 87 24.88 12.02 17.05
N GLY A 88 23.79 11.77 17.77
CA GLY A 88 22.75 12.77 17.99
C GLY A 88 21.66 12.30 18.96
N PHE A 89 21.32 13.14 19.93
CA PHE A 89 20.31 12.81 20.93
C PHE A 89 18.90 12.67 20.33
N ILE A 90 18.58 13.41 19.27
CA ILE A 90 17.25 13.30 18.63
C ILE A 90 17.18 11.99 17.85
N SER A 91 18.22 11.69 17.07
CA SER A 91 18.37 10.44 16.32
C SER A 91 18.38 9.23 17.25
N ASP A 92 19.02 9.32 18.42
CA ASP A 92 19.01 8.28 19.44
C ASP A 92 17.60 7.99 19.94
N VAL A 93 16.83 9.03 20.31
CA VAL A 93 15.44 8.86 20.76
C VAL A 93 14.58 8.26 19.65
N LEU A 94 14.72 8.75 18.42
CA LEU A 94 13.97 8.24 17.28
C LEU A 94 14.34 6.78 16.97
N GLY A 95 15.62 6.45 16.95
CA GLY A 95 16.08 5.09 16.68
C GLY A 95 15.69 4.11 17.78
N LEU A 96 15.73 4.52 19.05
CA LEU A 96 15.23 3.72 20.19
C LEU A 96 13.71 3.51 20.07
N LEU A 97 12.97 4.52 19.63
CA LEU A 97 11.54 4.40 19.37
C LEU A 97 11.25 3.39 18.24
N PHE A 98 12.06 3.38 17.17
CA PHE A 98 11.97 2.37 16.11
C PHE A 98 12.38 0.97 16.59
N LEU A 99 13.26 0.87 17.57
CA LEU A 99 13.70 -0.40 18.15
C LEU A 99 12.64 -1.02 19.08
N MET A 100 11.81 -0.19 19.72
CA MET A 100 10.74 -0.63 20.61
C MET A 100 9.67 -1.48 19.87
N PRO A 101 9.23 -2.60 20.44
CA PRO A 101 8.26 -3.51 19.79
C PRO A 101 6.88 -2.87 19.53
N PHE A 102 6.55 -1.80 20.26
CA PHE A 102 5.31 -1.06 20.11
C PHE A 102 5.22 -0.31 18.77
N SER A 103 6.32 0.30 18.33
CA SER A 103 6.36 1.03 17.04
C SER A 103 6.20 0.06 15.87
N ARG A 104 6.78 -1.14 15.97
CA ARG A 104 6.61 -2.25 15.02
C ARG A 104 5.14 -2.62 14.81
N ARG A 105 4.39 -2.90 15.88
CA ARG A 105 2.98 -3.31 15.76
C ARG A 105 2.11 -2.24 15.11
N LEU A 106 2.35 -0.97 15.44
CA LEU A 106 1.58 0.15 14.89
C LEU A 106 1.90 0.41 13.40
N ILE A 107 3.17 0.37 13.03
CA ILE A 107 3.59 0.69 11.65
C ILE A 107 3.26 -0.49 10.73
N VAL A 108 3.59 -1.73 11.11
CA VAL A 108 3.25 -2.93 10.33
C VAL A 108 1.74 -3.05 10.15
N GLY A 109 0.95 -2.81 11.21
CA GLY A 109 -0.51 -2.84 11.12
C GLY A 109 -1.06 -1.81 10.11
N LYS A 110 -0.55 -0.58 10.12
CA LYS A 110 -0.97 0.47 9.17
C LYS A 110 -0.53 0.19 7.74
N VAL A 111 0.68 -0.34 7.54
CA VAL A 111 1.20 -0.69 6.22
C VAL A 111 0.39 -1.85 5.63
N ARG A 112 0.08 -2.88 6.42
CA ARG A 112 -0.77 -3.99 5.99
C ARG A 112 -2.16 -3.53 5.57
N ASN A 113 -2.83 -2.72 6.40
CA ASN A 113 -4.17 -2.22 6.09
C ASN A 113 -4.18 -1.36 4.81
N ARG A 114 -3.13 -0.58 4.56
CA ARG A 114 -3.00 0.19 3.30
C ARG A 114 -2.67 -0.68 2.10
N ALA A 115 -1.83 -1.70 2.26
CA ALA A 115 -1.50 -2.65 1.20
C ALA A 115 -2.74 -3.47 0.80
N GLU A 116 -3.52 -3.94 1.77
CA GLU A 116 -4.80 -4.61 1.53
C GLU A 116 -5.81 -3.67 0.88
N ALA A 117 -5.91 -2.41 1.33
CA ALA A 117 -6.78 -1.42 0.70
C ALA A 117 -6.36 -1.10 -0.74
N GLN A 118 -5.06 -1.04 -1.05
CA GLN A 118 -4.56 -0.87 -2.41
C GLN A 118 -4.79 -2.10 -3.28
N ALA A 119 -4.56 -3.30 -2.74
CA ALA A 119 -4.79 -4.56 -3.44
C ALA A 119 -6.28 -4.77 -3.75
N ALA A 120 -7.17 -4.41 -2.81
CA ALA A 120 -8.62 -4.44 -3.02
C ALA A 120 -9.06 -3.45 -4.10
N ARG A 121 -8.48 -2.23 -4.12
CA ARG A 121 -8.73 -1.25 -5.19
C ARG A 121 -8.22 -1.72 -6.55
N GLN A 122 -7.05 -2.39 -6.60
CA GLN A 122 -6.50 -2.96 -7.83
C GLN A 122 -7.36 -4.12 -8.34
N ARG A 123 -7.86 -4.99 -7.45
CA ARG A 123 -8.78 -6.08 -7.81
C ARG A 123 -10.10 -5.55 -8.37
N ALA A 124 -10.71 -4.55 -7.72
CA ALA A 124 -11.93 -3.92 -8.21
C ALA A 124 -11.73 -3.24 -9.58
N PHE A 125 -10.56 -2.65 -9.82
CA PHE A 125 -10.22 -2.06 -11.12
C PHE A 125 -10.00 -3.11 -12.21
N ALA A 126 -9.36 -4.23 -11.86
CA ALA A 126 -9.17 -5.38 -12.75
C ALA A 126 -10.50 -6.05 -13.09
N GLU A 127 -11.40 -6.24 -12.11
CA GLU A 127 -12.77 -6.73 -12.34
C GLU A 127 -13.56 -5.80 -13.27
N ASN A 128 -13.49 -4.48 -13.08
CA ASN A 128 -14.12 -3.52 -13.98
C ASN A 128 -13.52 -3.57 -15.40
N MET A 129 -12.22 -3.79 -15.55
CA MET A 129 -11.60 -3.99 -16.87
C MET A 129 -12.02 -5.32 -17.51
N HIS A 130 -12.12 -6.40 -16.73
CA HIS A 130 -12.60 -7.69 -17.22
C HIS A 130 -14.10 -7.64 -17.56
N ALA A 131 -14.90 -6.87 -16.84
CA ALA A 131 -16.29 -6.57 -17.17
C ALA A 131 -16.40 -5.66 -18.40
N ALA A 132 -15.53 -4.67 -18.56
CA ALA A 132 -15.47 -3.79 -19.73
C ALA A 132 -14.97 -4.50 -21.00
N ASN A 133 -14.09 -5.50 -20.86
CA ASN A 133 -13.58 -6.29 -21.98
C ASN A 133 -14.47 -7.51 -22.31
N SER A 134 -15.24 -8.03 -21.35
CA SER A 134 -16.27 -9.06 -21.60
C SER A 134 -17.61 -8.47 -22.06
N ALA A 135 -17.85 -7.18 -21.80
CA ALA A 135 -18.77 -6.36 -22.56
C ALA A 135 -18.17 -6.09 -23.96
N GLY A 136 -18.25 -7.09 -24.85
CA GLY A 136 -17.95 -6.92 -26.26
C GLY A 136 -18.75 -5.74 -26.86
N PRO A 137 -18.34 -5.22 -28.04
CA PRO A 137 -18.93 -4.02 -28.62
C PRO A 137 -20.46 -4.10 -28.58
N MET A 138 -21.06 -3.17 -27.84
CA MET A 138 -22.51 -3.01 -27.80
C MET A 138 -22.97 -2.83 -29.25
N HIS A 139 -23.58 -3.87 -29.81
CA HIS A 139 -24.31 -3.76 -31.06
C HIS A 139 -25.42 -2.73 -30.82
N PRO A 140 -25.41 -1.56 -31.49
CA PRO A 140 -26.51 -0.62 -31.42
C PRO A 140 -27.67 -1.23 -32.22
N GLY A 141 -28.41 -2.14 -31.60
CA GLY A 141 -29.48 -2.88 -32.28
C GLY A 141 -30.38 -3.75 -31.41
N ALA A 142 -30.00 -4.04 -30.16
CA ALA A 142 -30.76 -4.96 -29.30
C ALA A 142 -31.66 -4.25 -28.27
N ALA A 143 -32.28 -3.13 -28.66
CA ALA A 143 -33.36 -2.52 -27.89
C ALA A 143 -34.46 -2.08 -28.86
N ARG A 144 -35.23 -3.06 -29.36
CA ARG A 144 -36.56 -2.77 -29.90
C ARG A 144 -37.57 -3.36 -28.94
N PRO A 145 -38.48 -2.55 -28.37
CA PRO A 145 -39.56 -3.06 -27.53
C PRO A 145 -40.33 -4.10 -28.32
N GLU A 146 -40.65 -5.21 -27.66
CA GLU A 146 -41.47 -6.28 -28.19
C GLU A 146 -42.85 -5.71 -28.58
N ALA A 147 -42.96 -5.27 -29.84
CA ALA A 147 -44.20 -4.81 -30.43
C ALA A 147 -45.09 -6.03 -30.63
N ARG A 148 -46.00 -6.22 -29.68
CA ARG A 148 -47.27 -6.95 -29.75
C ARG A 148 -47.60 -7.36 -31.19
N ARG A 149 -47.36 -8.63 -31.53
CA ARG A 149 -47.83 -9.21 -32.79
C ARG A 149 -49.37 -9.13 -32.77
N PRO A 150 -50.02 -8.64 -33.84
CA PRO A 150 -51.48 -8.67 -33.89
C PRO A 150 -51.92 -10.14 -33.96
N GLU A 151 -52.84 -10.49 -33.07
CA GLU A 151 -53.52 -11.77 -33.04
C GLU A 151 -54.41 -11.87 -34.29
N VAL A 152 -54.08 -12.80 -35.19
CA VAL A 152 -54.83 -13.05 -36.41
C VAL A 152 -56.03 -13.91 -36.04
N ILE A 153 -57.22 -13.32 -36.06
CA ILE A 153 -58.49 -14.04 -35.90
C ILE A 153 -58.90 -14.50 -37.31
N GLU A 154 -58.78 -15.80 -37.58
CA GLU A 154 -59.38 -16.43 -38.76
C GLU A 154 -60.91 -16.40 -38.62
N GLY A 155 -61.56 -15.55 -39.41
CA GLY A 155 -63.01 -15.55 -39.58
C GLY A 155 -63.41 -16.48 -40.71
N GLU A 156 -64.46 -17.28 -40.50
CA GLU A 156 -65.07 -18.12 -41.53
C GLU A 156 -65.64 -17.25 -42.66
N VAL A 157 -65.18 -17.51 -43.90
CA VAL A 157 -65.61 -16.78 -45.09
C VAL A 157 -66.95 -17.34 -45.54
N ILE A 158 -68.02 -16.58 -45.34
CA ILE A 158 -69.33 -16.92 -45.90
C ILE A 158 -69.38 -16.34 -47.33
N GLU A 159 -69.38 -17.23 -48.33
CA GLU A 159 -69.60 -16.86 -49.73
C GLU A 159 -71.03 -16.32 -49.92
N GLY A 160 -71.13 -15.01 -50.16
CA GLY A 160 -72.34 -14.38 -50.66
C GLY A 160 -72.27 -14.27 -52.18
N GLU A 161 -73.25 -14.84 -52.87
CA GLU A 161 -73.44 -14.66 -54.31
C GLU A 161 -73.88 -13.21 -54.58
N PHE A 162 -73.12 -12.47 -55.38
CA PHE A 162 -73.41 -11.07 -55.70
C PHE A 162 -74.22 -10.99 -57.01
N GLU A 163 -75.46 -10.52 -56.92
CA GLU A 163 -76.31 -10.22 -58.07
C GLU A 163 -75.97 -8.81 -58.62
N PRO A 164 -75.55 -8.67 -59.89
CA PRO A 164 -75.19 -7.38 -60.44
C PRO A 164 -76.45 -6.57 -60.77
N LEU A 165 -76.66 -5.47 -60.05
CA LEU A 165 -77.69 -4.48 -60.40
C LEU A 165 -77.21 -3.67 -61.62
N ASP A 166 -77.79 -3.99 -62.78
CA ASP A 166 -77.58 -3.30 -64.05
C ASP A 166 -78.50 -2.07 -64.21
N LYS A 167 -77.95 -1.06 -64.89
CA LYS A 167 -78.57 0.05 -65.63
C LYS A 167 -79.42 1.11 -64.92
N LYS A 168 -78.98 2.37 -65.08
CA LYS A 168 -79.52 3.26 -66.13
C LYS A 168 -78.53 4.37 -66.50
#